data_AF-A0AA37IJT2-F1
#
_entry.id   AF-A0AA37IJT2-F1
#
_cell.length_a   1.000
_cell.length_b   1.000
_cell.length_c   1.000
_cell.angle_alpha   90.00
_cell.angle_beta   90.00
_cell.angle_gamma   90.00
#
_symmetry.space_group_name_H-M   'P 1'
#
loop_
_entity.id
_entity.type
_entity.pdbx_description
1 polymer ?
#
loop_
_entity_poly.entity_id
_entity_poly.type
_entity_poly.pdbx_seq_one_letter_code
_entity_poly.pdbx_strand_id
1 'polypeptide(L)'
;METPDHLVRLNIGTAPEEHGVTDWVFMLGDLLYMLIRSDGEVSYLHVPVDMEMLSRIRESSEGAAHGIYRNINGEPTQLAIYLALVFLEHDVSASTIRHELGMSEAAMKWLLGVWQCVAGVIDRNNRLELIRLLAFDGHS
;
A
#
# COMPACT_ATOMS: atom_id res chain seq x y z
N MET A 1 -17.67 -23.31 -2.69
CA MET A 1 -17.30 -21.99 -3.22
C MET A 1 -16.31 -21.45 -2.22
N GLU A 2 -15.02 -21.41 -2.56
CA GLU A 2 -13.99 -20.91 -1.65
C GLU A 2 -14.12 -19.39 -1.54
N THR A 3 -14.11 -18.86 -0.32
CA THR A 3 -14.10 -17.41 -0.09
C THR A 3 -12.70 -16.87 -0.39
N PRO A 4 -12.55 -15.87 -1.27
CA PRO A 4 -11.23 -15.31 -1.56
C PRO A 4 -10.66 -14.55 -0.37
N ASP A 5 -9.33 -14.38 -0.34
CA ASP A 5 -8.68 -13.52 0.64
C ASP A 5 -9.15 -12.06 0.48
N HIS A 6 -9.54 -11.43 1.58
CA HIS A 6 -9.97 -10.04 1.65
C HIS A 6 -8.97 -9.22 2.46
N LEU A 7 -8.58 -8.07 1.92
CA LEU A 7 -7.77 -7.08 2.60
C LEU A 7 -8.58 -5.79 2.68
N VAL A 8 -8.65 -5.19 3.86
CA VAL A 8 -9.44 -3.97 4.09
C VAL A 8 -8.67 -3.02 4.99
N ARG A 9 -8.54 -1.76 4.55
CA ARG A 9 -8.01 -0.69 5.41
C ARG A 9 -8.94 -0.42 6.60
N LEU A 10 -8.39 -0.41 7.80
CA LEU A 10 -9.08 0.02 9.01
C LEU A 10 -8.81 1.50 9.25
N ASN A 11 -9.87 2.29 9.34
CA ASN A 11 -9.79 3.70 9.73
C ASN A 11 -9.74 3.79 11.26
N ILE A 12 -8.56 4.10 11.80
CA ILE A 12 -8.37 4.30 13.25
C ILE A 12 -8.34 5.79 13.53
N GLY A 13 -9.39 6.30 14.20
CA GLY A 13 -9.52 7.72 14.58
C GLY A 13 -10.93 8.25 14.32
N THR A 14 -11.25 9.41 14.89
CA THR A 14 -12.51 10.11 14.58
C THR A 14 -12.47 10.62 13.15
N ALA A 15 -13.23 10.01 12.26
CA ALA A 15 -13.64 10.64 11.01
C ALA A 15 -14.62 11.78 11.37
N PRO A 16 -14.30 13.07 11.15
CA PRO A 16 -15.30 14.10 11.28
C PRO A 16 -16.39 13.81 10.24
N GLU A 17 -17.62 13.70 10.71
CA GLU A 17 -18.79 13.76 9.85
C GLU A 17 -18.85 15.17 9.23
N GLU A 18 -18.17 15.41 8.11
CA GLU A 18 -18.52 16.44 7.11
C GLU A 18 -17.52 16.51 5.96
N HIS A 19 -18.07 16.37 4.75
CA HIS A 19 -17.68 16.99 3.47
C HIS A 19 -16.19 17.15 3.11
N GLY A 20 -15.72 16.28 2.21
CA GLY A 20 -14.61 16.61 1.30
C GLY A 20 -13.21 16.57 1.91
N VAL A 21 -13.05 16.06 3.14
CA VAL A 21 -11.76 15.76 3.72
C VAL A 21 -11.13 14.61 2.92
N THR A 22 -10.07 14.93 2.17
CA THR A 22 -9.36 13.92 1.40
C THR A 22 -8.75 12.91 2.36
N ASP A 23 -8.86 11.67 1.95
CA ASP A 23 -8.61 10.43 2.68
C ASP A 23 -7.14 10.34 3.23
N TRP A 24 -6.27 11.26 2.80
CA TRP A 24 -4.92 11.57 3.28
C TRP A 24 -4.86 12.21 4.69
N VAL A 25 -5.88 12.96 5.09
CA VAL A 25 -5.92 13.66 6.41
C VAL A 25 -5.96 12.66 7.57
N PHE A 26 -6.39 11.42 7.30
CA PHE A 26 -6.46 10.32 8.27
C PHE A 26 -5.21 9.46 8.32
N MET A 27 -4.18 9.75 7.51
CA MET A 27 -2.91 9.06 7.60
C MET A 27 -2.00 9.82 8.57
N LEU A 28 -2.08 9.47 9.85
CA LEU A 28 -1.16 9.92 10.87
C LEU A 28 -0.47 8.70 11.49
N GLY A 29 0.84 8.58 11.23
CA GLY A 29 1.72 7.58 11.83
C GLY A 29 1.62 6.20 11.17
N ASP A 30 0.47 5.54 11.27
CA ASP A 30 0.37 4.13 10.90
C ASP A 30 -0.92 3.82 10.13
N LEU A 31 -0.80 2.95 9.12
CA LEU A 31 -1.94 2.35 8.45
C LEU A 31 -2.17 0.94 8.99
N LEU A 32 -3.40 0.61 9.38
CA LEU A 32 -3.76 -0.73 9.79
C LEU A 32 -4.67 -1.37 8.73
N TYR A 33 -4.33 -2.59 8.32
CA TYR A 33 -5.17 -3.41 7.46
C TYR A 33 -5.59 -4.68 8.18
N MET A 34 -6.81 -5.12 7.90
CA MET A 34 -7.29 -6.44 8.29
C MET A 34 -7.24 -7.36 7.07
N LEU A 35 -6.57 -8.49 7.23
CA LEU A 35 -6.47 -9.55 6.22
C LEU A 35 -7.28 -10.75 6.70
N ILE A 36 -8.33 -11.08 5.96
CA ILE A 36 -9.18 -12.25 6.17
C ILE A 36 -8.81 -13.26 5.09
N ARG A 37 -8.22 -14.38 5.49
CA ARG A 37 -7.82 -15.47 4.61
C ARG A 37 -9.00 -16.34 4.24
N SER A 38 -8.88 -17.03 3.12
CA SER A 38 -9.87 -17.98 2.61
C SER A 38 -10.24 -19.11 3.58
N ASP A 39 -9.31 -19.52 4.45
CA ASP A 39 -9.51 -20.52 5.51
C ASP A 39 -10.18 -19.96 6.78
N GLY A 40 -10.47 -18.65 6.81
CA GLY A 40 -11.07 -17.96 7.95
C GLY A 40 -10.06 -17.37 8.94
N GLU A 41 -8.75 -17.52 8.72
CA GLU A 41 -7.73 -16.85 9.52
C GLU A 41 -7.86 -15.33 9.36
N VAL A 42 -7.80 -14.60 10.48
CA VAL A 42 -7.80 -13.14 10.50
C VAL A 42 -6.48 -12.66 11.07
N SER A 43 -5.80 -11.79 10.33
CA SER A 43 -4.56 -11.14 10.74
C SER A 43 -4.65 -9.63 10.54
N TYR A 44 -3.84 -8.90 11.31
CA TYR A 44 -3.75 -7.45 11.21
C TYR A 44 -2.37 -7.06 10.74
N LEU A 45 -2.30 -6.25 9.68
CA LEU A 45 -1.07 -5.75 9.09
C LEU A 45 -0.90 -4.29 9.47
N HIS A 46 0.08 -4.05 10.33
CA HIS A 46 0.53 -2.70 10.69
C HIS A 46 1.55 -2.23 9.67
N VAL A 47 1.30 -1.06 9.08
CA VAL A 47 2.15 -0.49 8.03
C VAL A 47 2.61 0.91 8.48
N PRO A 48 3.90 1.07 8.85
CA PRO A 48 4.40 2.32 9.39
C PRO A 48 4.61 3.36 8.28
N VAL A 49 4.00 4.52 8.43
CA VAL A 49 4.12 5.66 7.50
C VAL A 49 4.64 6.87 8.27
N ASP A 50 5.96 7.07 8.22
CA ASP A 50 6.58 8.18 8.91
C ASP A 50 6.26 9.55 8.26
N MET A 51 6.62 10.61 8.97
CA MET A 51 6.32 11.99 8.55
C MET A 51 7.03 12.38 7.24
N GLU A 52 8.18 11.80 6.93
CA GLU A 52 8.89 12.07 5.67
C GLU A 52 8.14 11.44 4.50
N MET A 53 7.74 10.18 4.65
CA MET A 53 6.88 9.49 3.68
C MET A 53 5.57 10.25 3.46
N LEU A 54 4.93 10.71 4.54
CA LEU A 54 3.71 11.53 4.43
C LEU A 54 3.95 12.83 3.65
N SER A 55 5.11 13.48 3.80
CA SER A 55 5.44 14.68 3.01
C SER A 55 5.54 14.36 1.52
N ARG A 56 6.32 13.33 1.17
CA ARG A 56 6.51 12.93 -0.24
C ARG A 56 5.21 12.46 -0.89
N ILE A 57 4.39 11.75 -0.13
CA ILE A 57 3.04 11.36 -0.54
C ILE A 57 2.19 12.59 -0.84
N ARG A 58 2.21 13.61 0.03
CA ARG A 58 1.44 14.85 -0.18
C ARG A 58 1.93 15.62 -1.41
N GLU A 59 3.24 15.77 -1.56
CA GLU A 59 3.87 16.45 -2.69
C GLU A 59 3.53 15.77 -4.03
N SER A 60 3.59 14.43 -4.09
CA SER A 60 3.22 13.68 -5.29
C SER A 60 1.71 13.66 -5.59
N SER A 61 0.89 14.12 -4.64
CA SER A 61 -0.57 14.15 -4.75
C SER A 61 -1.13 15.55 -5.04
N GLU A 62 -0.29 16.59 -5.07
CA GLU A 62 -0.71 17.94 -5.45
C GLU A 62 -1.26 17.94 -6.88
N GLY A 63 -2.59 18.04 -7.01
CA GLY A 63 -3.31 17.99 -8.30
C GLY A 63 -3.96 16.64 -8.65
N ALA A 64 -3.82 15.60 -7.81
CA ALA A 64 -4.41 14.29 -8.05
C ALA A 64 -5.89 14.24 -7.66
N ALA A 65 -6.79 14.44 -8.63
CA ALA A 65 -8.24 14.28 -8.44
C ALA A 65 -8.69 12.80 -8.27
N HIS A 66 -7.78 11.82 -8.36
CA HIS A 66 -8.10 10.40 -8.58
C HIS A 66 -7.84 9.45 -7.38
N GLY A 67 -7.74 10.00 -6.17
CA GLY A 67 -7.71 9.21 -4.91
C GLY A 67 -6.30 8.87 -4.42
N ILE A 68 -6.23 8.05 -3.37
CA ILE A 68 -4.96 7.82 -2.65
C ILE A 68 -4.00 6.90 -3.41
N TYR A 69 -4.53 5.84 -4.02
CA TYR A 69 -3.69 4.79 -4.59
C TYR A 69 -3.42 4.98 -6.09
N ARG A 70 -4.08 5.93 -6.75
CA ARG A 70 -3.95 6.17 -8.19
C ARG A 70 -3.82 7.65 -8.51
N ASN A 71 -2.89 7.98 -9.39
CA ASN A 71 -2.76 9.33 -9.93
C ASN A 71 -3.80 9.60 -11.04
N ILE A 72 -3.77 10.80 -11.61
CA ILE A 72 -4.69 11.22 -12.69
C ILE A 72 -4.57 10.38 -13.97
N ASN A 73 -3.44 9.71 -14.18
CA ASN A 73 -3.19 8.82 -15.31
C ASN A 73 -3.66 7.38 -15.02
N GLY A 74 -4.20 7.12 -13.82
CA GLY A 74 -4.59 5.79 -13.36
C GLY A 74 -3.40 4.90 -12.98
N GLU A 75 -2.20 5.46 -12.87
CA GLU A 75 -0.99 4.77 -12.43
C GLU A 75 -0.93 4.70 -10.91
N PRO A 76 -0.29 3.67 -10.32
CA PRO A 76 -0.13 3.56 -8.88
C PRO A 76 0.64 4.74 -8.30
N THR A 77 0.20 5.29 -7.17
CA THR A 77 0.97 6.28 -6.41
C THR A 77 2.15 5.64 -5.69
N GLN A 78 3.10 6.45 -5.19
CA GLN A 78 4.20 5.97 -4.35
C GLN A 78 3.67 5.21 -3.12
N LEU A 79 2.57 5.68 -2.53
CA LEU A 79 1.93 4.96 -1.43
C LEU A 79 1.37 3.60 -1.88
N ALA A 80 0.73 3.51 -3.04
CA ALA A 80 0.25 2.23 -3.55
C ALA A 80 1.39 1.23 -3.81
N ILE A 81 2.52 1.71 -4.35
CA ILE A 81 3.73 0.90 -4.53
C ILE A 81 4.27 0.42 -3.19
N TYR A 82 4.40 1.32 -2.21
CA TYR A 82 4.85 1.01 -0.87
C TYR A 82 3.97 -0.05 -0.20
N LEU A 83 2.65 0.16 -0.19
CA LEU A 83 1.67 -0.77 0.39
C LEU A 83 1.72 -2.13 -0.30
N ALA A 84 1.76 -2.16 -1.63
CA ALA A 84 1.83 -3.42 -2.37
C ALA A 84 3.09 -4.23 -2.00
N LEU A 85 4.24 -3.58 -1.84
CA LEU A 85 5.47 -4.24 -1.42
C LEU A 85 5.40 -4.77 0.02
N VAL A 86 4.83 -4.00 0.96
CA VAL A 86 4.60 -4.47 2.33
C VAL A 86 3.64 -5.66 2.33
N PHE A 87 2.56 -5.63 1.55
CA PHE A 87 1.61 -6.74 1.46
C PHE A 87 2.24 -8.00 0.85
N LEU A 88 3.15 -7.86 -0.13
CA LEU A 88 3.93 -8.98 -0.66
C LEU A 88 4.86 -9.60 0.39
N GLU A 89 5.43 -8.79 1.29
CA GLU A 89 6.24 -9.29 2.41
C GLU A 89 5.41 -10.12 3.41
N HIS A 90 4.12 -9.82 3.54
CA HIS A 90 3.16 -10.52 4.39
C HIS A 90 2.34 -11.60 3.67
N ASP A 91 2.83 -12.08 2.52
CA ASP A 91 2.21 -13.15 1.73
C ASP A 91 0.74 -12.86 1.36
N VAL A 92 0.39 -11.60 1.13
CA VAL A 92 -0.93 -11.23 0.59
C VAL A 92 -0.95 -11.53 -0.90
N SER A 93 -2.03 -12.14 -1.39
CA SER A 93 -2.14 -12.50 -2.80
C SER A 93 -2.12 -11.28 -3.72
N ALA A 94 -1.46 -11.40 -4.88
CA ALA A 94 -1.43 -10.33 -5.88
C ALA A 94 -2.84 -9.92 -6.35
N SER A 95 -3.80 -10.84 -6.39
CA SER A 95 -5.20 -10.54 -6.68
C SER A 95 -5.85 -9.65 -5.61
N THR A 96 -5.60 -9.94 -4.34
CA THR A 96 -6.14 -9.16 -3.21
C THR A 96 -5.51 -7.77 -3.18
N ILE A 97 -4.19 -7.66 -3.37
CA ILE A 97 -3.48 -6.38 -3.46
C ILE A 97 -4.04 -5.52 -4.59
N ARG A 98 -4.23 -6.11 -5.78
CA ARG A 98 -4.78 -5.40 -6.94
C ARG A 98 -6.19 -4.87 -6.69
N HIS A 99 -7.01 -5.67 -6.02
CA HIS A 99 -8.38 -5.28 -5.70
C HIS A 99 -8.40 -4.10 -4.73
N GLU A 100 -7.65 -4.19 -3.63
CA GLU A 100 -7.60 -3.15 -2.59
C GLU A 100 -6.98 -1.84 -3.09
N LEU A 101 -5.87 -1.93 -3.82
CA LEU A 101 -5.12 -0.75 -4.28
C LEU A 101 -5.57 -0.26 -5.67
N GLY A 102 -6.54 -0.92 -6.30
CA GLY A 102 -7.01 -0.58 -7.64
C GLY A 102 -5.94 -0.71 -8.73
N MET A 103 -4.95 -1.59 -8.54
CA MET A 103 -3.80 -1.71 -9.44
C MET A 103 -4.12 -2.51 -10.70
N SER A 104 -3.59 -2.04 -11.83
CA SER A 104 -3.65 -2.79 -13.09
C SER A 104 -2.83 -4.09 -12.99
N GLU A 105 -3.20 -5.08 -13.79
CA GLU A 105 -2.44 -6.34 -13.85
C GLU A 105 -0.99 -6.10 -14.30
N ALA A 106 -0.79 -5.17 -15.23
CA ALA A 106 0.54 -4.79 -15.71
C ALA A 106 1.40 -4.20 -14.59
N ALA A 107 0.84 -3.28 -13.78
CA ALA A 107 1.55 -2.70 -12.65
C ALA A 107 1.91 -3.76 -11.60
N MET A 108 0.99 -4.69 -11.31
CA MET A 108 1.26 -5.78 -10.37
C MET A 108 2.33 -6.75 -10.88
N LYS A 109 2.33 -7.09 -12.18
CA LYS A 109 3.38 -7.94 -12.78
C LYS A 109 4.74 -7.28 -12.69
N TRP A 110 4.82 -5.97 -12.96
CA TRP A 110 6.05 -5.21 -12.80
C TRP A 110 6.55 -5.23 -11.35
N LEU A 111 5.66 -4.96 -10.38
CA LEU A 111 6.00 -5.02 -8.95
C LEU A 111 6.48 -6.39 -8.51
N LEU A 112 5.83 -7.48 -8.97
CA LEU A 112 6.27 -8.84 -8.66
C LEU A 112 7.67 -9.12 -9.22
N GLY A 113 7.98 -8.61 -10.42
CA GLY A 113 9.33 -8.70 -10.98
C GLY A 113 10.37 -7.98 -10.12
N VAL A 114 10.09 -6.74 -9.71
CA VAL A 114 10.95 -5.98 -8.79
C VAL A 114 11.12 -6.72 -7.46
N TRP A 115 10.02 -7.21 -6.87
CA TRP A 115 10.04 -7.95 -5.61
C TRP A 115 10.88 -9.22 -5.69
N GLN A 116 10.73 -10.00 -6.76
CA GLN A 116 11.49 -11.25 -6.96
C GLN A 116 13.00 -11.01 -7.10
N CYS A 117 13.42 -9.92 -7.75
CA CYS A 117 14.84 -9.56 -7.84
C CYS A 117 15.45 -9.25 -6.46
N VAL A 118 14.63 -8.91 -5.49
CA VAL A 118 15.05 -8.30 -4.24
C VAL A 118 14.87 -9.24 -3.03
N ALA A 119 13.80 -10.03 -3.02
CA ALA A 119 13.42 -10.89 -1.90
C ALA A 119 14.47 -11.98 -1.56
N GLY A 120 15.31 -12.37 -2.51
CA GLY A 120 16.37 -13.36 -2.33
C GLY A 120 17.72 -12.82 -1.83
N VAL A 121 17.89 -11.50 -1.76
CA VAL A 121 19.21 -10.88 -1.52
C VAL A 121 19.34 -10.33 -0.09
N ILE A 122 18.23 -10.02 0.58
CA ILE A 122 18.23 -9.18 1.78
C ILE A 122 17.56 -9.86 2.98
N ASP A 123 18.23 -9.75 4.12
CA ASP A 123 17.75 -10.24 5.43
C ASP A 123 16.39 -9.64 5.77
N ARG A 124 15.56 -10.44 6.46
CA ARG A 124 14.19 -10.05 6.81
C ARG A 124 14.13 -8.73 7.59
N ASN A 125 15.14 -8.44 8.42
CA ASN A 125 15.16 -7.22 9.23
C ASN A 125 15.41 -5.94 8.43
N ASN A 126 15.98 -6.03 7.22
CA ASN A 126 16.29 -4.85 6.38
C ASN A 126 15.29 -4.67 5.22
N ARG A 127 14.25 -5.51 5.14
CA ARG A 127 13.29 -5.48 4.03
C ARG A 127 12.43 -4.23 4.02
N LEU A 128 12.01 -3.74 5.19
CA LEU A 128 11.18 -2.53 5.28
C LEU A 128 11.91 -1.27 4.77
N GLU A 129 13.19 -1.10 5.13
CA GLU A 129 14.00 0.02 4.64
C GLU A 129 14.12 -0.01 3.11
N LEU A 130 14.35 -1.19 2.55
CA LEU A 130 14.43 -1.36 1.12
C LEU A 130 13.09 -1.13 0.41
N ILE A 131 11.98 -1.58 0.99
CA ILE A 131 10.65 -1.30 0.47
C ILE A 131 10.41 0.22 0.42
N ARG A 132 10.87 0.95 1.45
CA ARG A 132 10.83 2.43 1.44
C ARG A 132 11.70 3.00 0.31
N LEU A 133 12.93 2.53 0.14
CA LEU A 133 13.82 2.96 -0.95
C LEU A 133 13.19 2.72 -2.33
N LEU A 134 12.62 1.54 -2.55
CA LEU A 134 11.99 1.17 -3.83
C LEU A 134 10.75 2.01 -4.14
N ALA A 135 9.99 2.40 -3.12
CA ALA A 135 8.78 3.20 -3.30
C ALA A 135 9.04 4.71 -3.39
N PHE A 136 10.06 5.22 -2.70
CA PHE A 136 10.25 6.67 -2.50
C PHE A 136 11.58 7.25 -3.02
N ASP A 137 12.64 6.46 -3.21
CA ASP A 137 13.98 6.94 -3.63
C ASP A 137 14.31 6.65 -5.11
N GLY A 138 13.39 6.05 -5.87
CA GLY A 138 13.59 5.66 -7.28
C GLY A 138 13.64 6.80 -8.32
N HIS A 139 13.62 8.07 -7.91
CA HIS A 139 13.72 9.21 -8.82
C HIS A 139 14.68 10.29 -8.28
N SER A 140 15.91 10.26 -8.80
CA SER A 140 16.81 11.42 -8.91
C SER A 140 16.96 11.78 -10.38
#